data_AF-A0A2K9BXE4-F1
#
_entry.id   AF-A0A2K9BXE4-F1
#
_cell.length_a   1.000
_cell.length_b   1.000
_cell.length_c   1.000
_cell.angle_alpha   90.00
_cell.angle_beta   90.00
_cell.angle_gamma   90.00
#
_symmetry.space_group_name_H-M   'P 1'
#
loop_
_entity.id
_entity.type
_entity.pdbx_description
1 polymer ?
#
loop_
_entity_poly.entity_id
_entity_poly.type
_entity_poly.pdbx_seq_one_letter_code
_entity_poly.pdbx_strand_id
1 'polypeptide(L)'
;MTNNPRYTLGTEANRIFMASETYELLKFGKGFPAPDGGSGWLNVDGTLDPSHGVETWITSRMAHVYSIGAMLGYPGAGELADAALKGLTGILHDDEHGGWYPQVFADGTHAPGKVCYAHAFVILAASSALLAGRPGAKELLDEALATYDEHFWDDEIGLAVDTWDTAFTELDPYRGINANMHTTEAFLAVADATGNNTYRVRAGRIIDHVIEWAAHNRWRIPEHFKSDWSLDLECNADKKDDQFKPYGATPGHGIEWARLIVQWALSSFANRDGARPYIDAAEHLFARAVDDAWNADGAEGLVYTTDWNGTPVVTDRMHWTAAESLNTAATLHAATGEARYADWYATFARYVDEHVIDHEGGSWFHQLDGGNHVIGTVWPGKSDLYHAFQSTLIPFLDPAVSIATAVKNAA
;
A
#
# COMPACT_ATOMS: atom_id res chain seq x y z
N MET A 1 -5.26 -27.21 8.79
CA MET A 1 -6.36 -26.24 8.75
C MET A 1 -6.84 -26.01 10.16
N THR A 2 -6.71 -24.79 10.66
CA THR A 2 -7.28 -24.41 11.95
C THR A 2 -8.80 -24.31 11.78
N ASN A 3 -9.55 -25.22 12.41
CA ASN A 3 -11.02 -25.17 12.45
C ASN A 3 -11.55 -24.03 13.36
N ASN A 4 -10.77 -22.96 13.56
CA ASN A 4 -11.17 -21.83 14.37
C ASN A 4 -12.02 -20.88 13.49
N PRO A 5 -13.33 -20.72 13.76
CA PRO A 5 -14.18 -19.86 12.96
C PRO A 5 -13.71 -18.41 12.96
N ARG A 6 -12.94 -17.95 13.97
CA ARG A 6 -12.32 -16.60 13.96
C ARG A 6 -11.49 -16.33 12.70
N TYR A 7 -10.81 -17.35 12.16
CA TYR A 7 -9.92 -17.19 10.99
C TYR A 7 -10.55 -17.66 9.69
N THR A 8 -11.73 -18.30 9.74
CA THR A 8 -12.41 -18.78 8.53
C THR A 8 -13.11 -17.63 7.82
N LEU A 9 -12.64 -17.31 6.61
CA LEU A 9 -13.14 -16.21 5.79
C LEU A 9 -14.66 -16.17 5.71
N GLY A 10 -15.23 -15.01 5.99
CA GLY A 10 -16.65 -14.72 5.78
C GLY A 10 -17.61 -15.24 6.87
N THR A 11 -17.14 -16.04 7.83
CA THR A 11 -17.94 -16.42 9.00
C THR A 11 -18.23 -15.22 9.90
N GLU A 12 -19.27 -15.31 10.73
CA GLU A 12 -19.64 -14.26 11.68
C GLU A 12 -18.50 -13.96 12.67
N ALA A 13 -17.83 -14.99 13.18
CA ALA A 13 -16.70 -14.82 14.09
C ALA A 13 -15.52 -14.07 13.44
N ASN A 14 -15.22 -14.37 12.17
CA ASN A 14 -14.18 -13.66 11.41
C ASN A 14 -14.55 -12.20 11.13
N ARG A 15 -15.81 -11.92 10.79
CA ARG A 15 -16.31 -10.55 10.60
C ARG A 15 -16.26 -9.73 11.88
N ILE A 16 -16.65 -10.32 13.01
CA ILE A 16 -16.57 -9.66 14.33
C ILE A 16 -15.11 -9.35 14.68
N PHE A 17 -14.21 -10.32 14.51
CA PHE A 17 -12.78 -10.13 14.75
C PHE A 17 -12.23 -8.95 13.93
N MET A 18 -12.41 -8.96 12.61
CA MET A 18 -11.89 -7.89 11.75
C MET A 18 -12.55 -6.53 12.02
N ALA A 19 -13.85 -6.50 12.35
CA ALA A 19 -14.53 -5.26 12.75
C ALA A 19 -13.99 -4.70 14.08
N SER A 20 -13.66 -5.57 15.05
CA SER A 20 -12.98 -5.15 16.28
C SER A 20 -11.61 -4.56 16.00
N GLU A 21 -10.82 -5.21 15.13
CA GLU A 21 -9.51 -4.70 14.73
C GLU A 21 -9.61 -3.37 13.96
N THR A 22 -10.62 -3.20 13.10
CA THR A 22 -10.91 -1.93 12.41
C THR A 22 -11.05 -0.80 13.43
N TYR A 23 -11.85 -1.03 14.49
CA TYR A 23 -12.10 -0.05 15.53
C TYR A 23 -10.85 0.27 16.36
N GLU A 24 -10.10 -0.75 16.78
CA GLU A 24 -8.89 -0.56 17.60
C GLU A 24 -7.77 0.15 16.83
N LEU A 25 -7.62 -0.11 15.52
CA LEU A 25 -6.70 0.64 14.65
C LEU A 25 -7.07 2.14 14.60
N LEU A 26 -8.32 2.46 14.30
CA LEU A 26 -8.78 3.86 14.24
C LEU A 26 -8.65 4.57 15.60
N LYS A 27 -8.84 3.84 16.70
CA LYS A 27 -8.68 4.34 18.07
C LYS A 27 -7.22 4.61 18.41
N PHE A 28 -6.30 3.74 18.02
CA PHE A 28 -4.86 3.91 18.23
C PHE A 28 -4.35 5.15 17.50
N GLY A 29 -4.65 5.27 16.20
CA GLY A 29 -4.06 6.31 15.35
C GLY A 29 -4.48 7.74 15.66
N LYS A 30 -5.49 7.99 16.51
CA LYS A 30 -6.09 9.33 16.70
C LYS A 30 -5.11 10.44 17.10
N GLY A 31 -3.93 10.07 17.61
CA GLY A 31 -2.86 10.98 18.01
C GLY A 31 -1.95 11.43 16.87
N PHE A 32 -2.15 10.94 15.64
CA PHE A 32 -1.29 11.24 14.49
C PHE A 32 -1.20 12.72 14.07
N PRO A 33 -2.24 13.58 14.24
CA PRO A 33 -2.18 14.91 13.67
C PRO A 33 -1.01 15.74 14.21
N ALA A 34 -0.12 16.18 13.32
CA ALA A 34 0.97 17.06 13.68
C ALA A 34 0.45 18.49 13.96
N PRO A 35 1.12 19.28 14.84
CA PRO A 35 0.65 20.62 15.22
C PRO A 35 0.40 21.57 14.03
N ASP A 36 1.27 21.52 13.02
CA ASP A 36 1.20 22.39 11.84
C ASP A 36 0.38 21.80 10.69
N GLY A 37 -0.20 20.61 10.88
CA GLY A 37 -0.97 19.86 9.88
C GLY A 37 -0.23 18.63 9.37
N GLY A 38 -0.98 17.68 8.82
CA GLY A 38 -0.44 16.40 8.35
C GLY A 38 -0.28 15.36 9.46
N SER A 39 0.53 14.35 9.21
CA SER A 39 0.78 13.25 10.15
C SER A 39 2.20 13.26 10.69
N GLY A 40 2.33 13.25 12.01
CA GLY A 40 3.59 12.90 12.66
C GLY A 40 3.80 11.39 12.72
N TRP A 41 4.98 10.99 13.16
CA TRP A 41 5.36 9.60 13.33
C TRP A 41 4.84 9.04 14.66
N LEU A 42 4.07 7.96 14.63
CA LEU A 42 3.52 7.34 15.84
C LEU A 42 4.52 6.38 16.51
N ASN A 43 4.75 6.59 17.80
CA ASN A 43 5.46 5.67 18.70
C ASN A 43 4.64 4.39 18.94
N VAL A 44 5.27 3.43 19.63
CA VAL A 44 4.64 2.14 20.00
C VAL A 44 3.37 2.29 20.85
N ASP A 45 3.22 3.41 21.57
CA ASP A 45 2.09 3.75 22.43
C ASP A 45 1.07 4.70 21.76
N GLY A 46 1.26 5.04 20.49
CA GLY A 46 0.39 5.94 19.73
C GLY A 46 0.61 7.44 20.00
N THR A 47 1.66 7.81 20.75
CA THR A 47 2.11 9.21 20.85
C THR A 47 2.97 9.61 19.66
N LEU A 48 3.17 10.91 19.43
CA LEU A 48 4.05 11.39 18.37
C LEU A 48 5.52 11.33 18.77
N ASP A 49 6.38 10.87 17.87
CA ASP A 49 7.82 11.11 17.92
C ASP A 49 8.13 12.49 17.32
N PRO A 50 8.54 13.48 18.12
CA PRO A 50 8.81 14.84 17.63
C PRO A 50 10.07 14.93 16.76
N SER A 51 10.89 13.89 16.68
CA SER A 51 12.15 13.92 15.92
C SER A 51 11.99 13.63 14.42
N HIS A 52 10.87 13.03 13.99
CA HIS A 52 10.68 12.56 12.60
C HIS A 52 10.05 13.60 11.65
N GLY A 53 9.48 14.70 12.17
CA GLY A 53 8.78 15.68 11.32
C GLY A 53 7.47 15.12 10.72
N VAL A 54 7.13 15.55 9.50
CA VAL A 54 5.88 15.21 8.80
C VAL A 54 6.20 14.66 7.41
N GLU A 55 5.78 13.44 7.13
CA GLU A 55 6.02 12.77 5.85
C GLU A 55 4.76 12.80 4.97
N THR A 56 4.93 13.08 3.67
CA THR A 56 3.80 13.21 2.74
C THR A 56 3.06 11.90 2.53
N TRP A 57 3.79 10.79 2.44
CA TRP A 57 3.16 9.48 2.23
C TRP A 57 2.42 9.00 3.49
N ILE A 58 2.95 9.21 4.71
CA ILE A 58 2.23 8.91 5.96
C ILE A 58 0.99 9.81 6.08
N THR A 59 1.13 11.10 5.84
CA THR A 59 0.02 12.05 5.87
C THR A 59 -1.11 11.62 4.93
N SER A 60 -0.74 11.22 3.71
CA SER A 60 -1.68 10.74 2.70
C SER A 60 -2.35 9.43 3.11
N ARG A 61 -1.59 8.48 3.65
CA ARG A 61 -2.10 7.22 4.20
C ARG A 61 -3.11 7.45 5.33
N MET A 62 -2.83 8.37 6.25
CA MET A 62 -3.73 8.70 7.35
C MET A 62 -4.97 9.46 6.89
N ALA A 63 -4.83 10.38 5.91
CA ALA A 63 -5.97 11.01 5.25
C ALA A 63 -6.89 9.97 4.59
N HIS A 64 -6.32 8.98 3.90
CA HIS A 64 -7.05 7.86 3.31
C HIS A 64 -7.80 7.03 4.36
N VAL A 65 -7.09 6.55 5.40
CA VAL A 65 -7.65 5.75 6.50
C VAL A 65 -8.81 6.47 7.17
N TYR A 66 -8.64 7.73 7.56
CA TYR A 66 -9.69 8.46 8.26
C TYR A 66 -10.80 8.98 7.35
N SER A 67 -10.57 9.12 6.04
CA SER A 67 -11.67 9.32 5.08
C SER A 67 -12.58 8.10 5.02
N ILE A 68 -12.01 6.90 5.01
CA ILE A 68 -12.78 5.65 5.10
C ILE A 68 -13.45 5.53 6.47
N GLY A 69 -12.73 5.84 7.56
CA GLY A 69 -13.30 5.88 8.91
C GLY A 69 -14.51 6.80 9.02
N ALA A 70 -14.49 7.95 8.33
CA ALA A 70 -15.63 8.86 8.28
C ALA A 70 -16.84 8.25 7.54
N MET A 71 -16.61 7.56 6.43
CA MET A 71 -17.68 6.83 5.70
C MET A 71 -18.26 5.68 6.54
N LEU A 72 -17.44 5.03 7.38
CA LEU A 72 -17.87 4.01 8.33
C LEU A 72 -18.58 4.59 9.57
N GLY A 73 -18.62 5.92 9.73
CA GLY A 73 -19.25 6.59 10.86
C GLY A 73 -18.42 6.56 12.15
N TYR A 74 -17.10 6.36 12.08
CA TYR A 74 -16.23 6.42 13.25
C TYR A 74 -16.20 7.84 13.83
N PRO A 75 -16.51 8.05 15.12
CA PRO A 75 -16.58 9.38 15.72
C PRO A 75 -15.26 10.16 15.60
N GLY A 76 -15.32 11.37 15.06
CA GLY A 76 -14.14 12.24 14.91
C GLY A 76 -13.25 11.93 13.70
N ALA A 77 -13.56 10.90 12.90
CA ALA A 77 -12.73 10.54 11.75
C ALA A 77 -12.69 11.62 10.66
N GLY A 78 -13.79 12.36 10.47
CA GLY A 78 -13.83 13.45 9.49
C GLY A 78 -12.85 14.57 9.83
N GLU A 79 -12.82 15.00 11.09
CA GLU A 79 -11.92 16.03 11.59
C GLU A 79 -10.45 15.58 11.51
N LEU A 80 -10.20 14.30 11.75
CA LEU A 80 -8.88 13.70 11.59
C LEU A 80 -8.44 13.67 10.12
N ALA A 81 -9.33 13.29 9.19
CA ALA A 81 -9.06 13.38 7.76
C ALA A 81 -8.74 14.82 7.34
N ASP A 82 -9.52 15.80 7.80
CA ASP A 82 -9.27 17.22 7.51
C ASP A 82 -7.92 17.71 8.05
N ALA A 83 -7.49 17.22 9.22
CA ALA A 83 -6.19 17.57 9.79
C ALA A 83 -5.02 17.03 8.94
N ALA A 84 -5.16 15.84 8.36
CA ALA A 84 -4.20 15.29 7.42
C ALA A 84 -4.19 16.10 6.10
N LEU A 85 -5.37 16.39 5.54
CA LEU A 85 -5.51 17.19 4.32
C LEU A 85 -4.92 18.59 4.47
N LYS A 86 -5.07 19.22 5.64
CA LYS A 86 -4.44 20.51 5.95
C LYS A 86 -2.91 20.48 5.78
N GLY A 87 -2.27 19.35 6.08
CA GLY A 87 -0.83 19.18 5.84
C GLY A 87 -0.51 19.11 4.34
N LEU A 88 -1.31 18.36 3.58
CA LEU A 88 -1.15 18.21 2.13
C LEU A 88 -1.38 19.52 1.36
N THR A 89 -2.31 20.36 1.80
CA THR A 89 -2.56 21.69 1.21
C THR A 89 -1.80 22.81 1.95
N GLY A 90 -0.80 22.45 2.74
CA GLY A 90 -0.09 23.34 3.65
C GLY A 90 1.39 23.06 3.63
N ILE A 91 1.97 22.71 4.78
CA ILE A 91 3.42 22.61 4.96
C ILE A 91 4.11 21.64 3.97
N LEU A 92 3.40 20.62 3.48
CA LEU A 92 3.97 19.64 2.55
C LEU A 92 3.89 20.08 1.08
N HIS A 93 3.07 21.08 0.76
CA HIS A 93 2.91 21.59 -0.59
C HIS A 93 4.04 22.56 -0.93
N ASP A 94 4.54 22.48 -2.16
CA ASP A 94 5.51 23.43 -2.71
C ASP A 94 4.78 24.49 -3.54
N ASP A 95 4.47 25.64 -2.93
CA ASP A 95 3.80 26.75 -3.61
C ASP A 95 4.67 27.43 -4.69
N GLU A 96 5.99 27.18 -4.73
CA GLU A 96 6.92 27.78 -5.69
C GLU A 96 6.97 26.98 -7.00
N HIS A 97 7.08 25.65 -6.91
CA HIS A 97 7.25 24.77 -8.06
C HIS A 97 6.08 23.79 -8.29
N GLY A 98 5.08 23.79 -7.41
CA GLY A 98 3.98 22.82 -7.41
C GLY A 98 4.37 21.46 -6.83
N GLY A 99 3.38 20.61 -6.59
CA GLY A 99 3.59 19.27 -6.03
C GLY A 99 3.98 19.26 -4.55
N TRP A 100 4.46 18.11 -4.07
CA TRP A 100 4.69 17.90 -2.63
C TRP A 100 6.14 17.55 -2.31
N TYR A 101 6.67 18.18 -1.27
CA TYR A 101 7.92 17.75 -0.66
C TYR A 101 7.78 16.32 -0.11
N PRO A 102 8.83 15.48 -0.12
CA PRO A 102 8.74 14.14 0.45
C PRO A 102 8.45 14.17 1.96
N GLN A 103 9.02 15.16 2.64
CA GLN A 103 8.96 15.34 4.10
C GLN A 103 9.27 16.80 4.46
N VAL A 104 8.68 17.26 5.57
CA VAL A 104 9.11 18.46 6.30
C VAL A 104 9.68 18.03 7.65
N PHE A 105 10.92 18.42 7.94
CA PHE A 105 11.61 18.11 9.17
C PHE A 105 11.10 18.96 10.36
N ALA A 106 11.44 18.55 11.58
CA ALA A 106 11.01 19.21 12.81
C ALA A 106 11.47 20.68 12.93
N ASP A 107 12.50 21.10 12.19
CA ASP A 107 12.98 22.49 12.14
C ASP A 107 12.29 23.34 11.06
N GLY A 108 11.35 22.76 10.31
CA GLY A 108 10.59 23.41 9.24
C GLY A 108 11.28 23.39 7.88
N THR A 109 12.49 22.83 7.75
CA THR A 109 13.11 22.58 6.45
C THR A 109 12.47 21.36 5.78
N HIS A 110 12.59 21.22 4.46
CA HIS A 110 12.01 20.09 3.72
C HIS A 110 13.10 19.19 3.12
N ALA A 111 12.76 17.91 2.93
CA ALA A 111 13.59 16.99 2.16
C ALA A 111 13.68 17.48 0.69
N PRO A 112 14.83 17.28 0.03
CA PRO A 112 14.98 17.66 -1.37
C PRO A 112 14.21 16.72 -2.30
N GLY A 113 13.88 17.21 -3.49
CA GLY A 113 13.29 16.41 -4.56
C GLY A 113 11.77 16.34 -4.54
N LYS A 114 11.22 15.63 -5.52
CA LYS A 114 9.80 15.31 -5.67
C LYS A 114 9.69 13.84 -6.06
N VAL A 115 9.06 13.04 -5.21
CA VAL A 115 9.05 11.57 -5.34
C VAL A 115 7.67 11.10 -5.80
N CYS A 116 7.65 10.30 -6.87
CA CYS A 116 6.45 9.73 -7.50
C CYS A 116 5.60 8.97 -6.49
N TYR A 117 6.24 8.14 -5.65
CA TYR A 117 5.60 7.39 -4.57
C TYR A 117 4.73 8.29 -3.68
N ALA A 118 5.29 9.41 -3.20
CA ALA A 118 4.54 10.35 -2.36
C ALA A 118 3.36 10.97 -3.10
N HIS A 119 3.55 11.36 -4.38
CA HIS A 119 2.49 11.97 -5.19
C HIS A 119 1.35 10.98 -5.51
N ALA A 120 1.65 9.71 -5.76
CA ALA A 120 0.64 8.66 -5.92
C ALA A 120 -0.22 8.52 -4.66
N PHE A 121 0.39 8.59 -3.47
CA PHE A 121 -0.35 8.57 -2.21
C PHE A 121 -1.21 9.83 -2.01
N VAL A 122 -0.75 11.03 -2.43
CA VAL A 122 -1.59 12.24 -2.40
C VAL A 122 -2.85 12.06 -3.25
N ILE A 123 -2.73 11.48 -4.45
CA ILE A 123 -3.88 11.14 -5.31
C ILE A 123 -4.84 10.18 -4.59
N LEU A 124 -4.30 9.13 -3.95
CA LEU A 124 -5.11 8.15 -3.22
C LEU A 124 -5.87 8.80 -2.04
N ALA A 125 -5.18 9.66 -1.29
CA ALA A 125 -5.74 10.43 -0.18
C ALA A 125 -6.88 11.33 -0.65
N ALA A 126 -6.62 12.14 -1.69
CA ALA A 126 -7.59 13.08 -2.23
C ALA A 126 -8.81 12.37 -2.84
N SER A 127 -8.61 11.24 -3.52
CA SER A 127 -9.70 10.41 -4.05
C SER A 127 -10.62 9.88 -2.93
N SER A 128 -10.03 9.46 -1.82
CA SER A 128 -10.78 8.92 -0.68
C SER A 128 -11.50 10.02 0.11
N ALA A 129 -10.83 11.16 0.28
CA ALA A 129 -11.42 12.35 0.88
C ALA A 129 -12.59 12.91 0.05
N LEU A 130 -12.48 12.87 -1.28
CA LEU A 130 -13.56 13.24 -2.20
C LEU A 130 -14.79 12.35 -1.99
N LEU A 131 -14.58 11.03 -1.90
CA LEU A 131 -15.66 10.07 -1.65
C LEU A 131 -16.34 10.30 -0.31
N ALA A 132 -15.58 10.63 0.73
CA ALA A 132 -16.05 10.97 2.07
C ALA A 132 -16.64 12.39 2.19
N GLY A 133 -16.65 13.18 1.11
CA GLY A 133 -17.20 14.54 1.09
C GLY A 133 -16.42 15.53 1.95
N ARG A 134 -15.10 15.36 2.08
CA ARG A 134 -14.26 16.26 2.88
C ARG A 134 -14.01 17.59 2.15
N PRO A 135 -13.92 18.73 2.88
CA PRO A 135 -13.63 20.03 2.28
C PRO A 135 -12.28 20.07 1.56
N GLY A 136 -12.21 20.73 0.40
CA GLY A 136 -10.96 20.92 -0.36
C GLY A 136 -10.46 19.68 -1.11
N ALA A 137 -11.12 18.52 -0.95
CA ALA A 137 -10.65 17.26 -1.51
C ALA A 137 -10.68 17.24 -3.05
N LYS A 138 -11.65 17.93 -3.67
CA LYS A 138 -11.72 18.02 -5.13
C LYS A 138 -10.58 18.85 -5.69
N GLU A 139 -10.33 20.01 -5.08
CA GLU A 139 -9.26 20.92 -5.50
C GLU A 139 -7.90 20.25 -5.37
N LEU A 140 -7.64 19.57 -4.24
CA LEU A 140 -6.43 18.79 -4.03
C LEU A 140 -6.27 17.66 -5.06
N LEU A 141 -7.36 16.93 -5.38
CA LEU A 141 -7.31 15.86 -6.36
C LEU A 141 -6.98 16.40 -7.76
N ASP A 142 -7.64 17.48 -8.17
CA ASP A 142 -7.42 18.09 -9.49
C ASP A 142 -5.97 18.57 -9.65
N GLU A 143 -5.39 19.19 -8.62
CA GLU A 143 -3.98 19.63 -8.60
C GLU A 143 -2.99 18.44 -8.60
N ALA A 144 -3.26 17.42 -7.78
CA ALA A 144 -2.42 16.24 -7.70
C ALA A 144 -2.37 15.49 -9.04
N LEU A 145 -3.52 15.34 -9.70
CA LEU A 145 -3.59 14.72 -11.02
C LEU A 145 -2.89 15.55 -12.09
N ALA A 146 -3.05 16.87 -12.09
CA ALA A 146 -2.37 17.76 -13.04
C ALA A 146 -0.85 17.67 -12.90
N THR A 147 -0.34 17.78 -11.66
CA THR A 147 1.10 17.65 -11.36
C THR A 147 1.62 16.29 -11.77
N TYR A 148 0.86 15.23 -11.48
CA TYR A 148 1.26 13.86 -11.78
C TYR A 148 1.34 13.59 -13.29
N ASP A 149 0.34 14.06 -14.03
CA ASP A 149 0.25 13.90 -15.47
C ASP A 149 1.35 14.71 -16.20
N GLU A 150 1.78 15.84 -15.64
CA GLU A 150 2.84 16.68 -16.22
C GLU A 150 4.25 16.12 -15.98
N HIS A 151 4.53 15.65 -14.76
CA HIS A 151 5.91 15.35 -14.35
C HIS A 151 6.23 13.86 -14.20
N PHE A 152 5.26 13.02 -13.85
CA PHE A 152 5.53 11.63 -13.48
C PHE A 152 5.08 10.63 -14.55
N TRP A 153 3.92 10.83 -15.17
CA TRP A 153 3.38 9.89 -16.16
C TRP A 153 4.07 10.00 -17.52
N ASP A 154 4.73 8.92 -17.97
CA ASP A 154 5.21 8.80 -19.34
C ASP A 154 4.17 8.07 -20.20
N ASP A 155 3.48 8.81 -21.06
CA ASP A 155 2.41 8.26 -21.90
C ASP A 155 2.93 7.43 -23.09
N GLU A 156 4.19 7.58 -23.50
CA GLU A 156 4.77 6.75 -24.55
C GLU A 156 5.09 5.35 -24.00
N ILE A 157 5.76 5.30 -22.85
CA ILE A 157 6.18 4.06 -22.21
C ILE A 157 5.00 3.39 -21.49
N GLY A 158 4.10 4.17 -20.89
CA GLY A 158 2.99 3.66 -20.08
C GLY A 158 3.39 3.31 -18.65
N LEU A 159 4.36 4.05 -18.11
CA LEU A 159 4.89 3.89 -16.75
C LEU A 159 5.15 5.27 -16.15
N ALA A 160 5.20 5.34 -14.83
CA ALA A 160 5.62 6.52 -14.11
C ALA A 160 7.13 6.51 -13.83
N VAL A 161 7.77 7.68 -13.98
CA VAL A 161 9.16 7.90 -13.55
C VAL A 161 9.23 8.09 -12.03
N ASP A 162 10.42 7.96 -11.42
CA ASP A 162 10.54 7.79 -9.97
C ASP A 162 10.70 9.10 -9.18
N THR A 163 11.73 9.90 -9.47
CA THR A 163 12.13 11.03 -8.62
C THR A 163 12.68 12.19 -9.44
N TRP A 164 12.25 13.41 -9.13
CA TRP A 164 12.80 14.65 -9.65
C TRP A 164 13.54 15.42 -8.56
N ASP A 165 14.38 16.39 -8.96
CA ASP A 165 14.78 17.48 -8.07
C ASP A 165 13.57 18.35 -7.65
N THR A 166 13.76 19.22 -6.66
CA THR A 166 12.65 20.00 -6.07
C THR A 166 11.93 20.86 -7.11
N ALA A 167 12.67 21.41 -8.08
CA ALA A 167 12.17 22.35 -9.06
C ALA A 167 11.60 21.69 -10.33
N PHE A 168 11.54 20.34 -10.39
CA PHE A 168 11.12 19.58 -11.59
C PHE A 168 11.96 19.90 -12.84
N THR A 169 13.28 20.10 -12.67
CA THR A 169 14.21 20.42 -13.75
C THR A 169 15.16 19.27 -14.11
N GLU A 170 15.47 18.39 -13.17
CA GLU A 170 16.37 17.26 -13.35
C GLU A 170 15.70 15.97 -12.85
N LEU A 171 15.51 15.03 -13.78
CA LEU A 171 14.95 13.72 -13.51
C LEU A 171 16.06 12.75 -13.11
N ASP A 172 15.90 12.11 -11.95
CA ASP A 172 16.81 11.05 -11.49
C ASP A 172 16.83 9.89 -12.52
N PRO A 173 18.00 9.30 -12.82
CA PRO A 173 18.10 8.21 -13.78
C PRO A 173 17.51 6.88 -13.29
N TYR A 174 17.16 6.73 -12.01
CA TYR A 174 16.54 5.52 -11.46
C TYR A 174 15.07 5.38 -11.90
N ARG A 175 14.64 4.14 -12.10
CA ARG A 175 13.23 3.75 -12.32
C ARG A 175 12.87 2.62 -11.35
N GLY A 176 11.67 2.68 -10.79
CA GLY A 176 11.23 1.76 -9.74
C GLY A 176 9.77 1.31 -9.91
N ILE A 177 9.52 0.04 -9.63
CA ILE A 177 8.16 -0.54 -9.72
C ILE A 177 7.34 -0.29 -8.47
N ASN A 178 7.98 -0.14 -7.31
CA ASN A 178 7.28 0.24 -6.07
C ASN A 178 6.41 1.52 -6.25
N ALA A 179 6.95 2.58 -6.85
CA ALA A 179 6.16 3.79 -7.15
C ALA A 179 5.03 3.51 -8.16
N ASN A 180 5.29 2.68 -9.18
CA ASN A 180 4.28 2.29 -10.18
C ASN A 180 3.16 1.40 -9.60
N MET A 181 3.45 0.62 -8.55
CA MET A 181 2.47 -0.19 -7.82
C MET A 181 1.44 0.72 -7.15
N HIS A 182 1.89 1.69 -6.35
CA HIS A 182 0.97 2.63 -5.72
C HIS A 182 0.36 3.64 -6.70
N THR A 183 0.99 3.86 -7.85
CA THR A 183 0.36 4.58 -8.97
C THR A 183 -0.82 3.79 -9.53
N THR A 184 -0.68 2.48 -9.72
CA THR A 184 -1.76 1.59 -10.15
C THR A 184 -2.92 1.64 -9.16
N GLU A 185 -2.62 1.55 -7.87
CA GLU A 185 -3.60 1.68 -6.78
C GLU A 185 -4.33 3.03 -6.80
N ALA A 186 -3.58 4.14 -6.88
CA ALA A 186 -4.13 5.49 -6.93
C ALA A 186 -4.99 5.70 -8.18
N PHE A 187 -4.54 5.24 -9.35
CA PHE A 187 -5.27 5.36 -10.61
C PHE A 187 -6.58 4.58 -10.62
N LEU A 188 -6.60 3.39 -10.02
CA LEU A 188 -7.84 2.64 -9.81
C LEU A 188 -8.78 3.42 -8.88
N ALA A 189 -8.27 3.98 -7.77
CA ALA A 189 -9.07 4.81 -6.86
C ALA A 189 -9.67 6.05 -7.54
N VAL A 190 -8.91 6.74 -8.39
CA VAL A 190 -9.39 7.90 -9.17
C VAL A 190 -10.50 7.48 -10.13
N ALA A 191 -10.28 6.41 -10.89
CA ALA A 191 -11.26 5.94 -11.86
C ALA A 191 -12.60 5.61 -11.18
N ASP A 192 -12.54 4.97 -10.01
CA ASP A 192 -13.74 4.63 -9.24
C ASP A 192 -14.41 5.85 -8.61
N ALA A 193 -13.63 6.78 -8.05
CA ALA A 193 -14.16 7.94 -7.35
C ALA A 193 -14.74 9.01 -8.29
N THR A 194 -14.22 9.11 -9.51
CA THR A 194 -14.56 10.19 -10.45
C THR A 194 -15.27 9.70 -11.72
N GLY A 195 -15.18 8.40 -12.03
CA GLY A 195 -15.62 7.85 -13.32
C GLY A 195 -14.64 8.10 -14.48
N ASN A 196 -13.48 8.73 -14.24
CA ASN A 196 -12.49 8.97 -15.29
C ASN A 196 -11.67 7.70 -15.59
N ASN A 197 -12.18 6.90 -16.53
CA ASN A 197 -11.55 5.64 -16.94
C ASN A 197 -10.17 5.77 -17.61
N THR A 198 -9.71 6.97 -17.94
CA THR A 198 -8.33 7.18 -18.45
C THR A 198 -7.31 6.60 -17.48
N TYR A 199 -7.49 6.81 -16.18
CA TYR A 199 -6.59 6.30 -15.15
C TYR A 199 -6.65 4.77 -15.03
N ARG A 200 -7.83 4.17 -15.18
CA ARG A 200 -7.97 2.69 -15.23
C ARG A 200 -7.24 2.10 -16.44
N VAL A 201 -7.29 2.75 -17.59
CA VAL A 201 -6.52 2.33 -18.78
C VAL A 201 -5.02 2.43 -18.50
N ARG A 202 -4.54 3.52 -17.89
CA ARG A 202 -3.13 3.69 -17.51
C ARG A 202 -2.65 2.64 -16.51
N ALA A 203 -3.45 2.33 -15.50
CA ALA A 203 -3.18 1.23 -14.55
C ALA A 203 -2.97 -0.11 -15.28
N GLY A 204 -3.80 -0.40 -16.30
CA GLY A 204 -3.65 -1.59 -17.15
C GLY A 204 -2.31 -1.64 -17.89
N ARG A 205 -1.82 -0.50 -18.38
CA ARG A 205 -0.52 -0.41 -19.07
C ARG A 205 0.64 -0.75 -18.14
N ILE A 206 0.61 -0.26 -16.90
CA ILE A 206 1.60 -0.60 -15.88
C ILE A 206 1.55 -2.12 -15.58
N ILE A 207 0.34 -2.65 -15.41
CA ILE A 207 0.11 -4.07 -15.14
C ILE A 207 0.67 -4.96 -16.26
N ASP A 208 0.47 -4.61 -17.53
CA ASP A 208 0.98 -5.36 -18.67
C ASP A 208 2.52 -5.50 -18.60
N HIS A 209 3.24 -4.41 -18.28
CA HIS A 209 4.70 -4.44 -18.08
C HIS A 209 5.11 -5.35 -16.91
N VAL A 210 4.44 -5.22 -15.76
CA VAL A 210 4.74 -6.03 -14.56
C VAL A 210 4.56 -7.51 -14.82
N ILE A 211 3.47 -7.89 -15.49
CA ILE A 211 3.21 -9.29 -15.86
C ILE A 211 4.30 -9.79 -16.80
N GLU A 212 4.69 -9.00 -17.81
CA GLU A 212 5.75 -9.39 -18.75
C GLU A 212 7.09 -9.61 -18.03
N TRP A 213 7.52 -8.67 -17.18
CA TRP A 213 8.78 -8.81 -16.45
C TRP A 213 8.76 -9.98 -15.46
N ALA A 214 7.67 -10.13 -14.71
CA ALA A 214 7.53 -11.22 -13.77
C ALA A 214 7.55 -12.58 -14.49
N ALA A 215 6.81 -12.74 -15.60
CA ALA A 215 6.79 -13.98 -16.37
C ALA A 215 8.18 -14.37 -16.89
N HIS A 216 8.98 -13.39 -17.34
CA HIS A 216 10.37 -13.62 -17.77
C HIS A 216 11.36 -13.84 -16.61
N ASN A 217 10.96 -13.57 -15.36
CA ASN A 217 11.78 -13.72 -14.17
C ASN A 217 11.19 -14.73 -13.16
N ARG A 218 10.58 -15.81 -13.67
CA ARG A 218 10.04 -16.91 -12.84
C ARG A 218 8.98 -16.45 -11.82
N TRP A 219 8.25 -15.40 -12.17
CA TRP A 219 7.22 -14.70 -11.38
C TRP A 219 7.76 -13.93 -10.17
N ARG A 220 9.05 -13.58 -10.16
CA ARG A 220 9.63 -12.61 -9.21
C ARG A 220 9.66 -11.25 -9.87
N ILE A 221 9.08 -10.25 -9.22
CA ILE A 221 9.03 -8.89 -9.76
C ILE A 221 10.41 -8.24 -9.59
N PRO A 222 11.07 -7.81 -10.68
CA PRO A 222 12.22 -6.93 -10.56
C PRO A 222 11.75 -5.54 -10.11
N GLU A 223 12.37 -4.99 -9.07
CA GLU A 223 11.97 -3.70 -8.49
C GLU A 223 12.72 -2.50 -9.10
N HIS A 224 13.92 -2.74 -9.63
CA HIS A 224 14.89 -1.70 -9.94
C HIS A 224 15.31 -1.71 -11.40
N PHE A 225 15.34 -0.51 -11.98
CA PHE A 225 15.58 -0.29 -13.39
C PHE A 225 16.40 0.98 -13.61
N LYS A 226 17.11 1.00 -14.75
CA LYS A 226 17.81 2.18 -15.24
C LYS A 226 16.86 3.10 -16.00
N SER A 227 17.35 4.26 -16.43
CA SER A 227 16.54 5.29 -17.11
C SER A 227 15.90 4.83 -18.42
N ASP A 228 16.43 3.78 -19.05
CA ASP A 228 15.92 3.14 -20.26
C ASP A 228 15.01 1.93 -19.98
N TRP A 229 14.60 1.72 -18.72
CA TRP A 229 13.85 0.55 -18.26
C TRP A 229 14.56 -0.79 -18.47
N SER A 230 15.89 -0.80 -18.61
CA SER A 230 16.67 -2.04 -18.46
C SER A 230 16.79 -2.44 -17.00
N LEU A 231 16.71 -3.75 -16.74
CA LEU A 231 16.75 -4.33 -15.40
C LEU A 231 18.07 -4.01 -14.68
N ASP A 232 17.98 -3.67 -13.40
CA ASP A 232 19.12 -3.53 -12.49
C ASP A 232 18.98 -4.47 -11.28
N LEU A 233 19.14 -5.78 -11.54
CA LEU A 233 18.93 -6.84 -10.56
C LEU A 233 19.90 -6.82 -9.37
N GLU A 234 21.01 -6.09 -9.47
CA GLU A 234 22.03 -5.99 -8.41
C GLU A 234 22.00 -4.65 -7.67
N CYS A 235 20.96 -3.84 -7.90
CA CYS A 235 20.74 -2.60 -7.16
C CYS A 235 20.71 -2.86 -5.64
N ASN A 236 21.44 -2.05 -4.87
CA ASN A 236 21.57 -2.13 -3.41
C ASN A 236 22.07 -3.49 -2.86
N ALA A 237 22.81 -4.29 -3.63
CA ALA A 237 23.41 -5.54 -3.16
C ALA A 237 24.34 -5.37 -1.93
N ASP A 238 24.89 -4.16 -1.72
CA ASP A 238 25.72 -3.76 -0.58
C ASP A 238 24.93 -3.17 0.60
N LYS A 239 23.66 -2.77 0.40
CA LYS A 239 22.71 -2.29 1.43
C LYS A 239 21.35 -2.99 1.27
N LYS A 240 21.31 -4.27 1.60
CA LYS A 240 20.20 -5.18 1.28
C LYS A 240 18.87 -4.82 1.97
N ASP A 241 18.95 -4.20 3.14
CA ASP A 241 17.83 -3.82 4.01
C ASP A 241 17.43 -2.35 3.85
N ASP A 242 17.72 -1.73 2.69
CA ASP A 242 17.20 -0.40 2.40
C ASP A 242 15.67 -0.36 2.55
N GLN A 243 15.18 0.68 3.22
CA GLN A 243 13.79 0.80 3.65
C GLN A 243 12.80 0.80 2.49
N PHE A 244 13.17 1.39 1.34
CA PHE A 244 12.28 1.56 0.18
C PHE A 244 12.78 0.87 -1.09
N LYS A 245 14.09 0.61 -1.20
CA LYS A 245 14.73 -0.01 -2.36
C LYS A 245 15.59 -1.23 -1.95
N PRO A 246 15.05 -2.23 -1.23
CA PRO A 246 15.84 -3.36 -0.74
C PRO A 246 16.33 -4.24 -1.89
N TYR A 247 17.44 -4.95 -1.68
CA TYR A 247 17.99 -5.87 -2.70
C TYR A 247 17.08 -7.08 -2.93
N GLY A 248 16.99 -7.50 -4.19
CA GLY A 248 16.40 -8.76 -4.61
C GLY A 248 14.91 -8.61 -4.96
N ALA A 249 14.17 -9.71 -4.81
CA ALA A 249 12.73 -9.69 -4.93
C ALA A 249 12.10 -9.42 -3.56
N THR A 250 11.00 -8.67 -3.54
CA THR A 250 10.17 -8.46 -2.35
C THR A 250 8.87 -9.25 -2.50
N PRO A 251 8.76 -10.46 -1.90
CA PRO A 251 7.59 -11.32 -2.06
C PRO A 251 6.27 -10.63 -1.67
N GLY A 252 6.29 -9.74 -0.67
CA GLY A 252 5.13 -8.93 -0.30
C GLY A 252 4.58 -8.09 -1.46
N HIS A 253 5.43 -7.49 -2.30
CA HIS A 253 4.97 -6.77 -3.49
C HIS A 253 4.40 -7.70 -4.55
N GLY A 254 4.95 -8.92 -4.72
CA GLY A 254 4.36 -9.92 -5.60
C GLY A 254 2.92 -10.26 -5.22
N ILE A 255 2.66 -10.35 -3.91
CA ILE A 255 1.31 -10.55 -3.35
C ILE A 255 0.43 -9.32 -3.60
N GLU A 256 0.90 -8.11 -3.29
CA GLU A 256 0.14 -6.87 -3.49
C GLU A 256 -0.22 -6.63 -4.96
N TRP A 257 0.72 -6.85 -5.88
CA TRP A 257 0.47 -6.80 -7.33
C TRP A 257 -0.61 -7.79 -7.75
N ALA A 258 -0.61 -9.01 -7.22
CA ALA A 258 -1.65 -9.98 -7.52
C ALA A 258 -3.05 -9.45 -7.16
N ARG A 259 -3.21 -8.78 -6.01
CA ARG A 259 -4.48 -8.11 -5.65
C ARG A 259 -4.85 -7.01 -6.64
N LEU A 260 -3.93 -6.10 -6.94
CA LEU A 260 -4.19 -4.95 -7.82
C LEU A 260 -4.55 -5.41 -9.25
N ILE A 261 -3.88 -6.45 -9.75
CA ILE A 261 -4.16 -7.05 -11.07
C ILE A 261 -5.57 -7.66 -11.09
N VAL A 262 -5.96 -8.39 -10.05
CA VAL A 262 -7.32 -8.95 -9.96
C VAL A 262 -8.36 -7.83 -9.90
N GLN A 263 -8.14 -6.81 -9.07
CA GLN A 263 -9.05 -5.66 -8.97
C GLN A 263 -9.22 -4.98 -10.35
N TRP A 264 -8.11 -4.66 -11.01
CA TRP A 264 -8.15 -4.04 -12.33
C TRP A 264 -8.87 -4.93 -13.35
N ALA A 265 -8.59 -6.23 -13.38
CA ALA A 265 -9.19 -7.17 -14.33
C ALA A 265 -10.70 -7.29 -14.12
N LEU A 266 -11.16 -7.44 -12.87
CA LEU A 266 -12.59 -7.49 -12.55
C LEU A 266 -13.32 -6.19 -12.89
N SER A 267 -12.63 -5.06 -12.78
CA SER A 267 -13.20 -3.74 -13.10
C SER A 267 -13.21 -3.43 -14.61
N SER A 268 -12.30 -4.03 -15.39
CA SER A 268 -12.04 -3.65 -16.79
C SER A 268 -12.72 -4.55 -17.81
N PHE A 269 -13.04 -5.79 -17.44
CA PHE A 269 -13.67 -6.76 -18.35
C PHE A 269 -15.12 -7.04 -17.98
N ALA A 270 -16.00 -7.00 -18.99
CA ALA A 270 -17.43 -7.28 -18.82
C ALA A 270 -17.74 -8.76 -18.48
N ASN A 271 -16.79 -9.66 -18.71
CA ASN A 271 -16.95 -11.08 -18.43
C ASN A 271 -15.63 -11.70 -17.93
N ARG A 272 -15.75 -12.90 -17.34
CA ARG A 272 -14.62 -13.63 -16.77
C ARG A 272 -13.59 -14.09 -17.80
N ASP A 273 -14.00 -14.31 -19.05
CA ASP A 273 -13.08 -14.81 -20.09
C ASP A 273 -12.02 -13.76 -20.44
N GLY A 274 -12.40 -12.48 -20.51
CA GLY A 274 -11.45 -11.37 -20.72
C GLY A 274 -10.53 -11.13 -19.52
N ALA A 275 -11.03 -11.30 -18.30
CA ALA A 275 -10.25 -11.13 -17.07
C ALA A 275 -9.29 -12.31 -16.79
N ARG A 276 -9.58 -13.50 -17.33
CA ARG A 276 -8.88 -14.76 -17.00
C ARG A 276 -7.35 -14.67 -17.12
N PRO A 277 -6.75 -14.17 -18.21
CA PRO A 277 -5.28 -14.11 -18.32
C PRO A 277 -4.60 -13.31 -17.20
N TYR A 278 -5.24 -12.23 -16.76
CA TYR A 278 -4.75 -11.38 -15.68
C TYR A 278 -4.93 -12.03 -14.31
N ILE A 279 -6.06 -12.70 -14.09
CA ILE A 279 -6.28 -13.51 -12.89
C ILE A 279 -5.23 -14.63 -12.82
N ASP A 280 -4.97 -15.33 -13.92
CA ASP A 280 -3.97 -16.39 -13.97
C ASP A 280 -2.57 -15.84 -13.65
N ALA A 281 -2.19 -14.66 -14.15
CA ALA A 281 -0.93 -14.00 -13.80
C ALA A 281 -0.85 -13.66 -12.30
N ALA A 282 -1.93 -13.14 -11.71
CA ALA A 282 -2.01 -12.87 -10.28
C ALA A 282 -1.89 -14.16 -9.44
N GLU A 283 -2.49 -15.27 -9.88
CA GLU A 283 -2.33 -16.57 -9.20
C GLU A 283 -0.88 -17.04 -9.22
N HIS A 284 -0.13 -16.82 -10.32
CA HIS A 284 1.30 -17.16 -10.39
C HIS A 284 2.17 -16.27 -9.49
N LEU A 285 1.92 -14.96 -9.46
CA LEU A 285 2.61 -14.01 -8.58
C LEU A 285 2.42 -14.39 -7.10
N PHE A 286 1.17 -14.59 -6.69
CA PHE A 286 0.84 -15.01 -5.32
C PHE A 286 1.50 -16.35 -4.97
N ALA A 287 1.38 -17.35 -5.85
CA ALA A 287 1.97 -18.67 -5.60
C ALA A 287 3.49 -18.62 -5.48
N ARG A 288 4.18 -17.86 -6.35
CA ARG A 288 5.64 -17.70 -6.30
C ARG A 288 6.07 -16.98 -5.02
N ALA A 289 5.42 -15.88 -4.67
CA ALA A 289 5.75 -15.13 -3.46
C ALA A 289 5.59 -15.96 -2.20
N VAL A 290 4.50 -16.73 -2.09
CA VAL A 290 4.25 -17.62 -0.95
C VAL A 290 5.26 -18.78 -0.91
N ASP A 291 5.56 -19.41 -2.04
CA ASP A 291 6.56 -20.50 -2.14
C ASP A 291 7.96 -20.04 -1.70
N ASP A 292 8.35 -18.83 -2.10
CA ASP A 292 9.68 -18.28 -1.82
C ASP A 292 9.83 -17.75 -0.38
N ALA A 293 8.73 -17.32 0.26
CA ALA A 293 8.82 -16.50 1.46
C ALA A 293 8.16 -17.08 2.70
N TRP A 294 7.06 -17.84 2.54
CA TRP A 294 6.30 -18.34 3.68
C TRP A 294 7.06 -19.46 4.37
N ASN A 295 7.48 -19.21 5.60
CA ASN A 295 8.27 -20.13 6.43
C ASN A 295 9.61 -20.55 5.81
N ALA A 296 10.15 -19.74 4.89
CA ALA A 296 11.30 -20.10 4.06
C ALA A 296 12.61 -20.27 4.86
N ASP A 297 12.72 -19.66 6.04
CA ASP A 297 13.86 -19.77 6.96
C ASP A 297 13.60 -20.71 8.15
N GLY A 298 12.45 -21.40 8.17
CA GLY A 298 12.07 -22.35 9.21
C GLY A 298 11.23 -21.77 10.35
N ALA A 299 10.96 -20.47 10.39
CA ALA A 299 10.06 -19.84 11.35
C ALA A 299 8.77 -19.34 10.67
N GLU A 300 7.67 -19.20 11.42
CA GLU A 300 6.40 -18.77 10.80
C GLU A 300 6.48 -17.34 10.23
N GLY A 301 5.83 -17.09 9.09
CA GLY A 301 5.72 -15.75 8.49
C GLY A 301 6.44 -15.61 7.14
N LEU A 302 6.25 -14.46 6.49
CA LEU A 302 6.93 -14.10 5.24
C LEU A 302 8.26 -13.40 5.55
N VAL A 303 9.35 -13.91 4.98
CA VAL A 303 10.61 -13.16 4.94
C VAL A 303 10.46 -11.92 4.03
N TYR A 304 11.15 -10.84 4.37
CA TYR A 304 11.01 -9.55 3.67
C TYR A 304 11.51 -9.58 2.23
N THR A 305 12.70 -10.14 1.99
CA THR A 305 13.27 -10.26 0.63
C THR A 305 13.91 -11.60 0.36
N THR A 306 13.99 -11.94 -0.94
CA THR A 306 14.72 -13.11 -1.44
C THR A 306 15.67 -12.72 -2.57
N ASP A 307 16.70 -13.53 -2.78
CA ASP A 307 17.49 -13.45 -4.01
C ASP A 307 16.66 -13.92 -5.21
N TRP A 308 17.22 -13.78 -6.42
CA TRP A 308 16.50 -14.16 -7.65
C TRP A 308 16.23 -15.66 -7.78
N ASN A 309 16.77 -16.51 -6.90
CA ASN A 309 16.50 -17.95 -6.82
C ASN A 309 15.47 -18.32 -5.74
N GLY A 310 15.01 -17.35 -4.94
CA GLY A 310 14.08 -17.57 -3.83
C GLY A 310 14.76 -17.88 -2.51
N THR A 311 16.08 -17.66 -2.38
CA THR A 311 16.78 -17.80 -1.10
C THR A 311 16.47 -16.58 -0.22
N PRO A 312 16.02 -16.73 1.03
CA PRO A 312 15.84 -15.60 1.94
C PRO A 312 17.09 -14.74 2.09
N VAL A 313 16.90 -13.41 2.06
CA VAL A 313 17.97 -12.41 2.21
C VAL A 313 17.76 -11.58 3.46
N VAL A 314 16.68 -10.78 3.51
CA VAL A 314 16.23 -10.12 4.74
C VAL A 314 15.09 -10.95 5.31
N THR A 315 15.32 -11.55 6.48
CA THR A 315 14.39 -12.48 7.13
C THR A 315 13.42 -11.80 8.08
N ASP A 316 13.43 -10.48 8.20
CA ASP A 316 12.48 -9.78 9.06
C ASP A 316 11.05 -9.94 8.52
N ARG A 317 10.06 -9.85 9.40
CA ARG A 317 8.63 -9.90 9.07
C ARG A 317 8.07 -8.49 9.18
N MET A 318 7.74 -7.88 8.04
CA MET A 318 7.09 -6.58 7.99
C MET A 318 5.58 -6.75 7.97
N HIS A 319 4.86 -6.01 8.82
CA HIS A 319 3.42 -6.20 9.03
C HIS A 319 2.56 -6.08 7.76
N TRP A 320 3.00 -5.22 6.82
CA TRP A 320 2.29 -4.91 5.59
C TRP A 320 2.26 -6.12 4.66
N THR A 321 3.30 -6.96 4.69
CA THR A 321 3.35 -8.20 3.90
C THR A 321 2.24 -9.17 4.32
N ALA A 322 1.96 -9.25 5.62
CA ALA A 322 0.88 -10.08 6.15
C ALA A 322 -0.50 -9.48 5.85
N ALA A 323 -0.63 -8.14 5.95
CA ALA A 323 -1.85 -7.42 5.60
C ALA A 323 -2.21 -7.61 4.10
N GLU A 324 -1.25 -7.44 3.19
CA GLU A 324 -1.48 -7.67 1.76
C GLU A 324 -1.75 -9.15 1.44
N SER A 325 -1.21 -10.07 2.23
CA SER A 325 -1.51 -11.50 2.11
C SER A 325 -2.96 -11.84 2.46
N LEU A 326 -3.53 -11.21 3.50
CA LEU A 326 -4.96 -11.30 3.81
C LEU A 326 -5.80 -10.78 2.65
N ASN A 327 -5.48 -9.57 2.18
CA ASN A 327 -6.20 -8.91 1.10
C ASN A 327 -6.22 -9.76 -0.17
N THR A 328 -5.05 -10.23 -0.58
CA THR A 328 -4.84 -10.94 -1.84
C THR A 328 -5.47 -12.32 -1.80
N ALA A 329 -5.32 -13.06 -0.69
CA ALA A 329 -5.95 -14.36 -0.55
C ALA A 329 -7.49 -14.26 -0.62
N ALA A 330 -8.10 -13.29 0.06
CA ALA A 330 -9.55 -13.09 -0.02
C ALA A 330 -10.00 -12.63 -1.43
N THR A 331 -9.24 -11.75 -2.07
CA THR A 331 -9.50 -11.25 -3.43
C THR A 331 -9.43 -12.37 -4.47
N LEU A 332 -8.39 -13.22 -4.42
CA LEU A 332 -8.26 -14.39 -5.28
C LEU A 332 -9.36 -15.42 -5.03
N HIS A 333 -9.75 -15.64 -3.76
CA HIS A 333 -10.89 -16.51 -3.43
C HIS A 333 -12.19 -15.98 -4.07
N ALA A 334 -12.47 -14.68 -3.98
CA ALA A 334 -13.65 -14.06 -4.57
C ALA A 334 -13.66 -14.15 -6.11
N ALA A 335 -12.50 -13.95 -6.74
CA ALA A 335 -12.38 -13.99 -8.21
C ALA A 335 -12.48 -15.42 -8.78
N THR A 336 -11.91 -16.42 -8.10
CA THR A 336 -11.74 -17.78 -8.63
C THR A 336 -12.74 -18.79 -8.06
N GLY A 337 -13.20 -18.60 -6.81
CA GLY A 337 -13.97 -19.58 -6.05
C GLY A 337 -13.14 -20.74 -5.48
N GLU A 338 -11.80 -20.71 -5.60
CA GLU A 338 -10.95 -21.81 -5.16
C GLU A 338 -10.72 -21.81 -3.65
N ALA A 339 -10.92 -22.97 -3.01
CA ALA A 339 -10.82 -23.12 -1.55
C ALA A 339 -9.41 -22.87 -0.99
N ARG A 340 -8.36 -23.13 -1.79
CA ARG A 340 -6.96 -22.93 -1.38
C ARG A 340 -6.67 -21.50 -0.90
N TYR A 341 -7.35 -20.52 -1.48
CA TYR A 341 -7.18 -19.12 -1.12
C TYR A 341 -7.86 -18.77 0.21
N ALA A 342 -9.02 -19.38 0.51
CA ALA A 342 -9.63 -19.26 1.83
C ALA A 342 -8.77 -19.93 2.92
N ASP A 343 -8.10 -21.05 2.60
CA ASP A 343 -7.15 -21.71 3.52
C ASP A 343 -5.91 -20.85 3.78
N TRP A 344 -5.38 -20.19 2.74
CA TRP A 344 -4.28 -19.21 2.89
C TRP A 344 -4.71 -18.01 3.73
N TYR A 345 -5.89 -17.44 3.47
CA TYR A 345 -6.44 -16.37 4.30
C TYR A 345 -6.50 -16.79 5.77
N ALA A 346 -7.04 -17.98 6.08
CA ALA A 346 -7.11 -18.47 7.46
C ALA A 346 -5.72 -18.66 8.09
N THR A 347 -4.72 -19.02 7.30
CA THR A 347 -3.32 -19.15 7.73
C THR A 347 -2.74 -17.79 8.09
N PHE A 348 -2.87 -16.80 7.21
CA PHE A 348 -2.40 -15.44 7.46
C PHE A 348 -3.15 -14.77 8.60
N ALA A 349 -4.47 -14.96 8.72
CA ALA A 349 -5.28 -14.36 9.78
C ALA A 349 -4.87 -14.87 11.16
N ARG A 350 -4.55 -16.16 11.27
CA ARG A 350 -3.97 -16.71 12.50
C ARG A 350 -2.62 -16.08 12.81
N TYR A 351 -1.72 -16.04 11.82
CA TYR A 351 -0.38 -15.48 12.02
C TYR A 351 -0.44 -14.02 12.48
N VAL A 352 -1.31 -13.23 11.87
CA VAL A 352 -1.57 -11.84 12.24
C VAL A 352 -2.07 -11.73 13.68
N ASP A 353 -3.08 -12.52 14.07
CA ASP A 353 -3.63 -12.51 15.44
C ASP A 353 -2.60 -12.95 16.49
N GLU A 354 -1.75 -13.92 16.16
CA GLU A 354 -0.80 -14.51 17.12
C GLU A 354 0.53 -13.73 17.26
N HIS A 355 1.01 -13.06 16.20
CA HIS A 355 2.35 -12.47 16.19
C HIS A 355 2.39 -10.98 15.86
N VAL A 356 1.43 -10.47 15.08
CA VAL A 356 1.54 -9.14 14.48
C VAL A 356 0.69 -8.11 15.22
N ILE A 357 -0.52 -8.48 15.64
CA ILE A 357 -1.40 -7.61 16.42
C ILE A 357 -0.82 -7.41 17.82
N ASP A 358 -0.66 -6.15 18.21
CA ASP A 358 -0.33 -5.79 19.59
C ASP A 358 -1.63 -5.68 20.41
N HIS A 359 -2.04 -6.80 21.00
CA HIS A 359 -3.24 -6.88 21.83
C HIS A 359 -3.16 -6.05 23.13
N GLU A 360 -1.96 -5.59 23.53
CA GLU A 360 -1.76 -4.79 24.74
C GLU A 360 -1.64 -3.29 24.42
N GLY A 361 -0.77 -2.93 23.50
CA GLY A 361 -0.49 -1.54 23.09
C GLY A 361 -1.37 -1.01 21.97
N GLY A 362 -2.16 -1.87 21.32
CA GLY A 362 -3.01 -1.53 20.17
C GLY A 362 -2.22 -1.39 18.87
N SER A 363 -2.94 -1.42 17.74
CA SER A 363 -2.35 -1.48 16.39
C SER A 363 -1.48 -2.73 16.19
N TRP A 364 -0.69 -2.75 15.11
CA TRP A 364 0.15 -3.87 14.72
C TRP A 364 1.62 -3.50 14.93
N PHE A 365 2.44 -4.45 15.38
CA PHE A 365 3.89 -4.28 15.39
C PHE A 365 4.39 -4.14 13.95
N HIS A 366 5.19 -3.10 13.66
CA HIS A 366 5.60 -2.83 12.28
C HIS A 366 6.60 -3.88 11.77
N GLN A 367 7.52 -4.33 12.64
CA GLN A 367 8.64 -5.19 12.29
C GLN A 367 8.87 -6.25 13.38
N LEU A 368 9.02 -7.51 12.95
CA LEU A 368 9.48 -8.62 13.78
C LEU A 368 10.78 -9.20 13.19
N ASP A 369 11.63 -9.77 14.03
CA ASP A 369 12.80 -10.53 13.58
C ASP A 369 12.41 -11.90 13.01
N GLY A 370 13.40 -12.67 12.54
CA GLY A 370 13.15 -14.01 12.00
C GLY A 370 12.60 -15.03 13.01
N GLY A 371 12.63 -14.73 14.31
CA GLY A 371 12.02 -15.52 15.38
C GLY A 371 10.62 -15.05 15.78
N ASN A 372 10.04 -14.06 15.09
CA ASN A 372 8.81 -13.36 15.46
C ASN A 372 8.90 -12.56 16.79
N HIS A 373 10.09 -12.05 17.14
CA HIS A 373 10.22 -11.08 18.23
C HIS A 373 10.13 -9.65 17.70
N VAL A 374 9.45 -8.78 18.44
CA VAL A 374 9.32 -7.36 18.06
C VAL A 374 10.68 -6.68 18.02
N ILE A 375 10.96 -6.01 16.91
CA ILE A 375 12.12 -5.15 16.71
C ILE A 375 11.68 -3.83 16.05
N GLY A 376 12.60 -2.88 15.90
CA GLY A 376 12.32 -1.59 15.26
C GLY A 376 13.57 -1.00 14.61
N THR A 377 14.35 -1.86 13.95
CA THR A 377 15.64 -1.48 13.33
C THR A 377 15.44 -0.76 12.01
N VAL A 378 14.48 -1.21 11.19
CA VAL A 378 14.09 -0.57 9.93
C VAL A 378 12.90 0.35 10.16
N TRP A 379 11.94 -0.09 10.98
CA TRP A 379 10.70 0.65 11.24
C TRP A 379 10.43 0.76 12.74
N PRO A 380 10.96 1.80 13.41
CA PRO A 380 10.65 2.05 14.81
C PRO A 380 9.20 2.57 14.95
N GLY A 381 8.52 2.16 16.03
CA GLY A 381 7.16 2.62 16.31
C GLY A 381 6.08 1.94 15.45
N LYS A 382 4.97 2.63 15.23
CA LYS A 382 3.77 2.15 14.51
C LYS A 382 3.20 3.30 13.66
N SER A 383 4.04 3.80 12.76
CA SER A 383 3.93 5.10 12.08
C SER A 383 2.63 5.35 11.33
N ASP A 384 2.04 4.32 10.72
CA ASP A 384 0.79 4.41 9.97
C ASP A 384 -0.10 3.17 10.19
N LEU A 385 -1.35 3.28 9.74
CA LEU A 385 -2.36 2.23 9.86
C LEU A 385 -2.76 1.61 8.53
N TYR A 386 -2.25 2.11 7.40
CA TYR A 386 -2.81 1.95 6.07
C TYR A 386 -3.05 0.49 5.68
N HIS A 387 -1.99 -0.32 5.63
CA HIS A 387 -2.11 -1.71 5.21
C HIS A 387 -2.95 -2.54 6.20
N ALA A 388 -2.66 -2.40 7.51
CA ALA A 388 -3.38 -3.11 8.57
C ALA A 388 -4.89 -2.80 8.51
N PHE A 389 -5.26 -1.53 8.43
CA PHE A 389 -6.65 -1.09 8.35
C PHE A 389 -7.36 -1.63 7.12
N GLN A 390 -6.74 -1.51 5.94
CA GLN A 390 -7.34 -2.06 4.71
C GLN A 390 -7.56 -3.57 4.81
N SER A 391 -6.66 -4.30 5.48
CA SER A 391 -6.77 -5.76 5.67
C SER A 391 -7.94 -6.23 6.52
N THR A 392 -8.51 -5.34 7.32
CA THR A 392 -9.72 -5.64 8.09
C THR A 392 -11.02 -5.48 7.28
N LEU A 393 -10.95 -4.87 6.09
CA LEU A 393 -12.10 -4.47 5.30
C LEU A 393 -12.15 -5.16 3.92
N ILE A 394 -11.05 -5.13 3.16
CA ILE A 394 -10.98 -5.69 1.79
C ILE A 394 -11.52 -7.13 1.69
N PRO A 395 -11.23 -8.05 2.64
CA PRO A 395 -11.72 -9.43 2.54
C PRO A 395 -13.25 -9.60 2.47
N PHE A 396 -14.01 -8.55 2.79
CA PHE A 396 -15.47 -8.59 2.90
C PHE A 396 -16.19 -7.66 1.92
N LEU A 397 -15.45 -6.98 1.06
CA LEU A 397 -15.94 -5.94 0.17
C LEU A 397 -15.84 -6.38 -1.31
N ASP A 398 -16.41 -5.57 -2.20
CA ASP A 398 -16.35 -5.82 -3.65
C ASP A 398 -14.89 -5.75 -4.15
N PRO A 399 -14.30 -6.85 -4.65
CA PRO A 399 -12.91 -6.86 -5.10
C PRO A 399 -12.71 -6.12 -6.44
N ALA A 400 -13.77 -5.69 -7.12
CA ALA A 400 -13.68 -5.02 -8.42
C ALA A 400 -13.46 -3.50 -8.32
N VAL A 401 -13.46 -2.92 -7.11
CA VAL A 401 -13.27 -1.48 -6.90
C VAL A 401 -12.32 -1.23 -5.75
N SER A 402 -11.75 -0.03 -5.73
CA SER A 402 -10.93 0.50 -4.64
C SER A 402 -11.69 0.47 -3.31
N ILE A 403 -10.96 0.22 -2.23
CA ILE A 403 -11.53 0.03 -0.90
C ILE A 403 -12.44 1.18 -0.45
N ALA A 404 -12.06 2.43 -0.71
CA ALA A 404 -12.85 3.60 -0.33
C ALA A 404 -14.20 3.63 -1.06
N THR A 405 -14.21 3.27 -2.35
CA THR A 405 -15.44 3.12 -3.14
C THR A 405 -16.27 1.95 -2.66
N ALA A 406 -15.64 0.80 -2.37
CA ALA A 406 -16.34 -0.38 -1.87
C ALA A 406 -17.04 -0.11 -0.53
N VAL A 407 -16.37 0.59 0.39
CA VAL A 407 -16.96 1.04 1.67
C VAL A 407 -18.12 2.00 1.43
N LYS A 408 -17.95 3.01 0.57
CA LYS A 408 -19.02 3.97 0.27
C LYS A 408 -20.26 3.30 -0.32
N ASN A 409 -20.08 2.28 -1.14
CA ASN A 409 -21.19 1.54 -1.75
C ASN A 409 -21.90 0.60 -0.76
N ALA A 410 -21.21 0.18 0.31
CA ALA A 410 -21.75 -0.70 1.34
C ALA A 410 -22.43 0.05 2.50
N ALA A 411 -22.09 1.32 2.71
CA ALA A 411 -22.70 2.23 3.69
C ALA A 411 -24.03 2.80 3.17
#